data_AF-A0A8R1I3J6-F1
#
_entry.id   AF-A0A8R1I3J6-F1
#
_cell.length_a   1.000
_cell.length_b   1.000
_cell.length_c   1.000
_cell.angle_alpha   90.00
_cell.angle_beta   90.00
_cell.angle_gamma   90.00
#
_symmetry.space_group_name_H-M   'P 1'
#
loop_
_entity.id
_entity.type
_entity.pdbx_description
1 polymer ?
#
loop_
_entity_poly.entity_id
_entity_poly.type
_entity_poly.pdbx_seq_one_letter_code
_entity_poly.pdbx_strand_id
1 'polypeptide(L)'
;MQELNWDTVPHPPYSPGIALSDYHLFRPLKLFLKEKRFAKYEDLKMAVFDFFNSQSAAFWERGLNDLPKRWLTVVTNDGQYIVD
;
A
#
# COMPACT_ATOMS: atom_id res chain seq x y z
N MET A 1 -5.24 -20.27 -1.65
CA MET A 1 -5.89 -19.83 -0.40
C MET A 1 -6.36 -21.03 0.40
N GLN A 2 -7.27 -21.86 -0.12
CA GLN A 2 -7.76 -23.07 0.58
C GLN A 2 -6.64 -24.07 0.90
N GLU A 3 -5.73 -24.34 -0.04
CA GLU A 3 -4.57 -25.23 0.23
C GLU A 3 -3.58 -24.67 1.25
N LEU A 4 -3.58 -23.34 1.45
CA LEU A 4 -2.72 -22.65 2.41
C LEU A 4 -3.45 -22.34 3.74
N ASN A 5 -4.73 -22.71 3.86
CA ASN A 5 -5.61 -22.36 4.97
C ASN A 5 -5.62 -20.84 5.30
N TRP A 6 -5.63 -19.99 4.28
CA TRP A 6 -5.67 -18.54 4.45
C TRP A 6 -7.08 -17.99 4.22
N ASP A 7 -7.53 -17.16 5.14
CA ASP A 7 -8.77 -16.40 4.99
C ASP A 7 -8.58 -15.24 4.00
N THR A 8 -9.54 -15.09 3.10
CA THR A 8 -9.60 -13.97 2.16
C THR A 8 -10.39 -12.82 2.77
N VAL A 9 -9.82 -11.61 2.77
CA VAL A 9 -10.57 -10.39 3.09
C VAL A 9 -11.34 -9.93 1.84
N PRO A 10 -12.67 -9.71 1.92
CA PRO A 10 -13.42 -9.15 0.81
C PRO A 10 -12.87 -7.77 0.42
N HIS A 11 -12.60 -7.56 -0.87
CA HIS A 11 -12.14 -6.29 -1.40
C HIS A 11 -13.08 -5.80 -2.51
N PRO A 12 -13.80 -4.69 -2.31
CA PRO A 12 -14.70 -4.15 -3.33
C PRO A 12 -13.91 -3.71 -4.58
N PRO A 13 -14.52 -3.80 -5.77
CA PRO A 13 -13.93 -3.27 -7.00
C PRO A 13 -13.54 -1.79 -6.88
N TYR A 14 -12.53 -1.37 -7.63
CA TYR A 14 -12.11 0.03 -7.76
C TYR A 14 -11.85 0.75 -6.42
N SER A 15 -11.35 0.06 -5.40
CA SER A 15 -11.20 0.64 -4.05
C SER A 15 -9.74 0.80 -3.62
N PRO A 16 -8.90 1.55 -4.37
CA PRO A 16 -7.49 1.75 -4.01
C PRO A 16 -7.33 2.51 -2.69
N GLY A 17 -8.32 3.34 -2.33
CA GLY A 17 -8.33 4.09 -1.06
C GLY A 17 -8.40 3.22 0.20
N ILE A 18 -8.70 1.91 0.08
CA ILE A 18 -8.69 0.96 1.20
C ILE A 18 -7.69 -0.19 1.00
N ALA A 19 -6.92 -0.17 -0.09
CA ALA A 19 -5.84 -1.13 -0.34
C ALA A 19 -4.54 -0.57 0.24
N LEU A 20 -3.98 -1.24 1.27
CA LEU A 20 -2.75 -0.83 1.95
C LEU A 20 -1.60 -0.56 0.96
N SER A 21 -1.46 -1.40 -0.06
CA SER A 21 -0.48 -1.24 -1.13
C SER A 21 -0.60 0.11 -1.83
N ASP A 22 -1.81 0.54 -2.14
CA ASP A 22 -2.06 1.75 -2.93
C ASP A 22 -1.98 3.02 -2.09
N TYR A 23 -2.76 3.10 -0.99
CA TYR A 23 -2.83 4.34 -0.22
C TYR A 23 -1.59 4.60 0.65
N HIS A 24 -0.91 3.55 1.09
CA HIS A 24 0.20 3.69 2.05
C HIS A 24 1.57 3.42 1.43
N LEU A 25 1.74 2.32 0.68
CA LEU A 25 3.06 1.87 0.23
C LEU A 25 3.51 2.54 -1.08
N PHE A 26 2.67 2.51 -2.11
CA PHE A 26 3.10 2.88 -3.46
C PHE A 26 3.35 4.37 -3.63
N ARG A 27 2.67 5.25 -2.88
CA ARG A 27 2.93 6.69 -2.93
C ARG A 27 4.36 7.03 -2.46
N PRO A 28 4.82 6.63 -1.26
CA PRO A 28 6.21 6.78 -0.84
C PRO A 28 7.21 6.10 -1.77
N LEU A 29 6.93 4.87 -2.24
CA LEU A 29 7.81 4.17 -3.17
C LEU A 29 7.98 4.93 -4.49
N LYS A 30 6.89 5.43 -5.07
CA LYS A 30 6.92 6.25 -6.29
C LYS A 30 7.74 7.52 -6.08
N LEU A 31 7.61 8.17 -4.92
CA LEU A 31 8.42 9.35 -4.57
C LEU A 31 9.90 8.99 -4.43
N PHE A 32 10.24 7.87 -3.81
CA PHE A 32 11.62 7.40 -3.67
C PHE A 32 12.25 7.03 -5.02
N LEU A 33 11.47 6.45 -5.93
CA LEU A 33 11.91 6.08 -7.28
C LEU A 33 11.86 7.26 -8.25
N LYS A 34 11.21 8.36 -7.88
CA LYS A 34 11.04 9.52 -8.73
C LYS A 34 12.40 10.03 -9.20
N GLU A 35 12.49 10.34 -10.49
CA GLU A 35 13.70 10.90 -11.14
C GLU A 35 14.93 9.98 -11.15
N LYS A 36 14.84 8.75 -10.61
CA LYS A 36 15.90 7.73 -10.75
C LYS A 36 15.82 7.08 -12.13
N ARG A 37 16.99 6.84 -12.74
CA ARG A 37 17.14 6.06 -13.97
C ARG A 37 18.03 4.86 -13.68
N PHE A 38 17.57 3.67 -14.05
CA PHE A 38 18.28 2.42 -13.84
C PHE A 38 18.74 1.88 -15.18
N ALA A 39 20.02 1.54 -15.31
CA ALA A 39 20.57 0.95 -16.53
C ALA A 39 20.31 -0.56 -16.60
N LYS A 40 20.19 -1.22 -15.44
CA LYS A 40 19.96 -2.66 -15.32
C LYS A 40 18.78 -2.94 -14.39
N TYR A 41 18.16 -4.09 -14.60
CA TYR A 41 17.11 -4.60 -13.72
C TYR A 41 17.61 -4.74 -12.27
N GLU A 42 18.86 -5.16 -12.07
CA GLU A 42 19.39 -5.37 -10.72
C GLU A 42 19.57 -4.07 -9.93
N ASP A 43 19.86 -2.96 -10.61
CA ASP A 43 19.93 -1.65 -9.97
C ASP A 43 18.55 -1.22 -9.44
N LEU A 44 17.49 -1.46 -10.24
CA LEU A 44 16.11 -1.22 -9.82
C LEU A 44 15.71 -2.13 -8.65
N LYS A 45 16.03 -3.42 -8.76
CA LYS A 45 15.74 -4.42 -7.72
C LYS A 45 16.38 -4.03 -6.39
N MET A 46 17.66 -3.65 -6.41
CA MET A 46 18.37 -3.19 -5.21
C MET A 46 17.76 -1.91 -4.64
N ALA A 47 17.43 -0.92 -5.49
CA ALA A 47 16.78 0.29 -5.02
C ALA A 47 15.42 0.03 -4.33
N VAL A 48 14.64 -0.91 -4.86
CA VAL A 48 13.38 -1.34 -4.24
C VAL A 48 13.63 -2.03 -2.89
N PHE A 49 14.64 -2.92 -2.80
CA PHE A 49 15.03 -3.53 -1.52
C PHE A 49 15.47 -2.48 -0.49
N ASP A 50 16.30 -1.52 -0.89
CA ASP A 50 16.77 -0.44 -0.04
C ASP A 50 15.61 0.40 0.48
N PHE A 51 14.62 0.69 -0.37
CA PHE A 51 13.40 1.36 0.06
C PHE A 51 12.70 0.60 1.17
N PHE A 52 12.43 -0.71 1.00
CA PHE A 52 11.75 -1.51 2.02
C PHE A 52 12.56 -1.59 3.32
N ASN A 53 13.87 -1.79 3.22
CA ASN A 53 14.77 -1.86 4.39
C ASN A 53 14.89 -0.53 5.13
N SER A 54 14.67 0.60 4.45
CA SER A 54 14.69 1.93 5.07
C SER A 54 13.40 2.30 5.81
N GLN A 55 12.31 1.56 5.62
CA GLN A 55 11.04 1.84 6.32
C GLN A 55 11.10 1.36 7.77
N SER A 56 10.65 2.19 8.70
CA SER A 56 10.55 1.82 10.11
C SER A 56 9.37 0.88 10.38
N ALA A 57 9.37 0.16 11.51
CA ALA A 57 8.19 -0.60 11.95
C ALA A 57 6.93 0.29 12.05
N ALA A 58 7.09 1.51 12.55
CA ALA A 58 6.03 2.49 12.68
C ALA A 58 5.42 2.94 11.34
N PHE A 59 6.17 2.85 10.23
CA PHE A 59 5.62 3.07 8.88
C PHE A 59 4.53 2.02 8.59
N TRP A 60 4.90 0.74 8.67
CA TRP A 60 3.98 -0.38 8.40
C TRP A 60 2.79 -0.42 9.35
N GLU A 61 3.04 -0.21 10.64
CA GLU A 61 1.99 -0.16 11.66
C GLU A 61 0.97 0.94 11.36
N ARG A 62 1.43 2.13 10.96
CA ARG A 62 0.52 3.24 10.60
C ARG A 62 -0.40 2.84 9.45
N GLY A 63 0.16 2.25 8.39
CA GLY A 63 -0.62 1.83 7.23
C GLY A 63 -1.76 0.88 7.64
N LEU A 64 -1.47 -0.13 8.47
CA LEU A 64 -2.47 -1.07 8.96
C LEU A 64 -3.48 -0.41 9.92
N ASN A 65 -3.01 0.45 10.82
CA ASN A 65 -3.86 1.11 11.81
C ASN A 65 -4.80 2.16 11.20
N ASP A 66 -4.49 2.69 10.01
CA ASP A 66 -5.36 3.59 9.26
C ASP A 66 -6.53 2.85 8.58
N LEU A 67 -6.45 1.53 8.40
CA LEU A 67 -7.42 0.74 7.64
C LEU A 67 -8.84 0.80 8.23
N PRO A 68 -9.05 0.63 9.56
CA PRO A 68 -10.39 0.76 10.16
C PRO A 68 -11.00 2.15 9.96
N LYS A 69 -10.17 3.20 10.05
CA LYS A 69 -10.62 4.58 9.81
C LYS A 69 -11.03 4.77 8.35
N ARG A 70 -10.26 4.24 7.40
CA ARG A 70 -10.59 4.30 5.97
C ARG A 70 -11.88 3.55 5.64
N TRP A 71 -12.09 2.36 6.21
CA TRP A 71 -13.37 1.64 6.09
C TRP A 71 -14.54 2.46 6.63
N LEU A 72 -14.39 3.06 7.82
CA LEU A 72 -15.42 3.92 8.39
C LEU A 72 -15.75 5.11 7.48
N THR A 73 -14.74 5.73 6.86
CA THR A 73 -14.94 6.82 5.89
C THR A 73 -15.77 6.35 4.70
N VAL A 74 -15.46 5.19 4.11
CA VAL A 74 -16.23 4.65 2.96
C VAL A 74 -17.68 4.40 3.35
N VAL A 75 -17.93 3.80 4.53
CA VAL A 75 -19.29 3.55 5.02
C VAL A 75 -20.05 4.85 5.27
N THR A 76 -19.40 5.84 5.90
CA THR A 76 -20.01 7.14 6.22
C THR A 76 -20.30 7.96 4.96
N ASN A 77 -19.53 7.74 3.89
CA ASN A 77 -19.69 8.41 2.60
C ASN A 77 -20.52 7.58 1.60
N ASP A 78 -21.36 6.64 2.06
CA ASP A 78 -22.24 5.82 1.20
C ASP A 78 -21.50 5.13 0.05
N GLY A 79 -20.29 4.63 0.31
CA GLY A 79 -19.47 3.91 -0.66
C GLY A 79 -18.68 4.81 -1.63
N GLN A 80 -18.74 6.14 -1.48
CA GLN A 80 -17.94 7.06 -2.30
C GLN A 80 -16.43 6.97 -1.98
N TYR A 81 -15.61 7.44 -2.92
CA TYR A 81 -14.16 7.45 -2.80
C TYR A 81 -13.67 8.28 -1.59
N ILE A 82 -12.57 7.82 -1.00
CA ILE A 82 -11.80 8.62 -0.04
C ILE A 82 -10.95 9.63 -0.83
N VAL A 83 -11.05 10.90 -0.48
CA VAL A 83 -10.21 11.98 -1.03
C VAL A 83 -9.12 12.27 0.01
N ASP A 84 -7.87 11.99 -0.37
CA ASP A 84 -6.66 12.27 0.44
C ASP A 84 -6.08 13.67 0.17
#